data_AF-A0A845GLX1-F1
#
_entry.id   AF-A0A845GLX1-F1
#
_cell.length_a   1.000
_cell.length_b   1.000
_cell.length_c   1.000
_cell.angle_alpha   90.00
_cell.angle_beta   90.00
_cell.angle_gamma   90.00
#
_symmetry.space_group_name_H-M   'P 1'
#
loop_
_entity.id
_entity.type
_entity.pdbx_description
1 polymer ?
#
loop_
_entity_poly.entity_id
_entity_poly.type
_entity_poly.pdbx_seq_one_letter_code
_entity_poly.pdbx_strand_id
1 'polypeptide(L)'
;MSRSAIATKDQIRSTVLAMLTEAHDAAPATSDRFRSIVSVRKLKARLGGGDPATLGREIKQIESEIVVAGLSDIALPKLPVEIADKMQAVWHAAVAVQLDDVVKLKTQARESIEHTAAALADANLRAQALREELSDLRSVVAARDAELAQARTDMAAMTTQLSSLQALHAEALAQLQSSREHQLALEQGRLEQVAAAQERYEGLSKQLMQETAYQRQALQQEQLRVSSQLKFAERRIGVLEESVERTEAELKNERSRAQTAVGEANAFKVVNASMRAQLDELVRAAMVQPPGAKQAAPASAAEAAAGAKKAAPRRKKRE
;
A
#
# COMPACT_ATOMS: atom_id res chain seq x y z
N MET A 1 -73.78 -84.67 64.90
CA MET A 1 -74.35 -83.99 63.72
C MET A 1 -75.77 -84.50 63.50
N SER A 2 -76.75 -83.87 64.14
CA SER A 2 -78.18 -84.20 64.03
C SER A 2 -78.75 -83.69 62.71
N ARG A 3 -79.49 -84.54 61.99
CA ARG A 3 -80.12 -84.23 60.70
C ARG A 3 -81.09 -83.04 60.84
N SER A 4 -80.99 -82.07 59.95
CA SER A 4 -81.94 -80.96 59.83
C SER A 4 -83.30 -81.49 59.37
N ALA A 5 -84.33 -81.31 60.19
CA ALA A 5 -85.71 -81.61 59.79
C ALA A 5 -86.10 -80.76 58.58
N ILE A 6 -86.62 -81.42 57.53
CA ILE A 6 -87.13 -80.75 56.33
C ILE A 6 -88.52 -80.23 56.67
N ALA A 7 -88.65 -78.94 56.94
CA ALA A 7 -89.96 -78.29 57.10
C ALA A 7 -90.70 -78.30 55.76
N THR A 8 -91.96 -78.74 55.73
CA THR A 8 -92.78 -78.78 54.51
C THR A 8 -93.40 -77.41 54.20
N LYS A 9 -93.74 -77.15 52.93
CA LYS A 9 -94.32 -75.87 52.45
C LYS A 9 -95.54 -75.42 53.26
N ASP A 10 -96.44 -76.34 53.58
CA ASP A 10 -97.67 -76.00 54.31
C ASP A 10 -97.40 -75.63 55.78
N GLN A 11 -96.35 -76.21 56.38
CA GLN A 11 -95.88 -75.82 57.72
C GLN A 11 -95.26 -74.43 57.71
N ILE A 12 -94.53 -74.06 56.64
CA ILE A 12 -93.99 -72.72 56.46
C ILE A 12 -95.12 -71.69 56.29
N ARG A 13 -96.14 -72.00 55.49
CA ARG A 13 -97.26 -71.09 55.26
C ARG A 13 -98.12 -70.89 56.51
N SER A 14 -98.44 -71.97 57.22
CA SER A 14 -99.23 -71.88 58.46
C SER A 14 -98.48 -71.13 59.57
N THR A 15 -97.17 -71.32 59.69
CA THR A 15 -96.36 -70.58 60.67
C THR A 15 -96.16 -69.11 60.30
N VAL A 16 -96.04 -68.75 59.02
CA VAL A 16 -96.01 -67.35 58.57
C VAL A 16 -97.36 -66.65 58.85
N LEU A 17 -98.49 -67.30 58.56
CA LEU A 17 -99.82 -66.78 58.87
C LEU A 17 -100.07 -66.71 60.39
N ALA A 18 -99.56 -67.66 61.16
CA ALA A 18 -99.59 -67.60 62.62
C ALA A 18 -98.77 -66.41 63.15
N MET A 19 -97.58 -66.15 62.60
CA MET A 19 -96.75 -64.99 62.98
C MET A 19 -97.43 -63.65 62.65
N LEU A 20 -98.20 -63.58 61.57
CA LEU A 20 -98.95 -62.38 61.19
C LEU A 20 -100.21 -62.19 62.06
N THR A 21 -100.89 -63.28 62.43
CA THR A 21 -102.07 -63.23 63.31
C THR A 21 -101.70 -62.98 64.78
N GLU A 22 -100.60 -63.54 65.28
CA GLU A 22 -100.04 -63.25 66.60
C GLU A 22 -99.56 -61.79 66.72
N ALA A 23 -99.15 -61.17 65.62
CA ALA A 23 -98.81 -59.76 65.59
C ALA A 23 -100.05 -58.83 65.72
N HIS A 24 -101.27 -59.39 65.75
CA HIS A 24 -102.55 -58.70 65.99
C HIS A 24 -102.70 -57.38 65.22
N ASP A 25 -102.60 -57.46 63.89
CA ASP A 25 -102.68 -56.27 63.02
C ASP A 25 -103.89 -56.36 62.07
N ALA A 26 -104.86 -55.47 62.26
CA ALA A 26 -106.11 -55.40 61.50
C ALA A 26 -106.05 -54.46 60.28
N ALA A 27 -104.85 -54.10 59.81
CA ALA A 27 -104.62 -53.13 58.73
C ALA A 27 -103.92 -53.78 57.51
N PRO A 28 -104.18 -53.32 56.26
CA PRO A 28 -103.77 -54.01 55.04
C PRO A 28 -102.25 -54.08 54.86
N ALA A 29 -101.79 -55.21 54.29
CA ALA A 29 -100.38 -55.58 54.22
C ALA A 29 -99.58 -54.76 53.20
N THR A 30 -98.63 -53.96 53.67
CA THR A 30 -97.55 -53.35 52.87
C THR A 30 -96.29 -54.22 52.95
N SER A 31 -95.48 -54.25 51.89
CA SER A 31 -94.27 -55.08 51.78
C SER A 31 -93.30 -54.88 52.95
N ASP A 32 -93.11 -53.64 53.37
CA ASP A 32 -92.16 -53.28 54.41
C ASP A 32 -92.61 -53.78 55.79
N ARG A 33 -93.93 -53.84 56.03
CA ARG A 33 -94.51 -54.40 57.26
C ARG A 33 -94.44 -55.92 57.30
N PHE A 34 -94.72 -56.59 56.18
CA PHE A 34 -94.60 -58.05 56.10
C PHE A 34 -93.15 -58.49 56.44
N ARG A 35 -92.15 -57.77 55.93
CA ARG A 35 -90.72 -58.06 56.18
C ARG A 35 -90.25 -57.75 57.60
N SER A 36 -90.88 -56.81 58.32
CA SER A 36 -90.52 -56.50 59.71
C SER A 36 -90.98 -57.61 60.66
N ILE A 37 -92.15 -58.20 60.39
CA ILE A 37 -92.76 -59.26 61.19
C ILE A 37 -92.14 -60.61 60.83
N VAL A 38 -92.06 -60.93 59.54
CA VAL A 38 -91.62 -62.22 59.01
C VAL A 38 -90.20 -62.12 58.44
N SER A 39 -89.25 -62.80 59.08
CA SER A 39 -87.88 -62.93 58.56
C SER A 39 -87.41 -64.38 58.58
N VAL A 40 -86.50 -64.73 57.67
CA VAL A 40 -85.95 -66.10 57.55
C VAL A 40 -85.40 -66.60 58.89
N ARG A 41 -84.78 -65.71 59.68
CA ARG A 41 -84.25 -66.03 61.02
C ARG A 41 -85.37 -66.33 62.02
N LYS A 42 -86.42 -65.50 62.07
CA LYS A 42 -87.56 -65.69 62.99
C LYS A 42 -88.35 -66.96 62.63
N LEU A 43 -88.56 -67.20 61.35
CA LEU A 43 -89.24 -68.38 60.84
C LEU A 43 -88.45 -69.66 61.14
N LYS A 44 -87.13 -69.65 60.93
CA LYS A 44 -86.24 -70.77 61.26
C LYS A 44 -86.21 -71.09 62.76
N ALA A 45 -86.23 -70.06 63.61
CA ALA A 45 -86.28 -70.23 65.07
C ALA A 45 -87.57 -70.93 65.53
N ARG A 46 -88.71 -70.66 64.88
CA ARG A 46 -90.00 -71.28 65.20
C ARG A 46 -90.18 -72.69 64.61
N LEU A 47 -89.60 -72.95 63.44
CA LEU A 47 -89.64 -74.26 62.80
C LEU A 47 -88.57 -75.23 63.35
N GLY A 48 -87.65 -74.77 64.19
CA GLY A 48 -86.59 -75.59 64.79
C GLY A 48 -85.49 -76.04 63.81
N GLY A 49 -85.51 -75.57 62.56
CA GLY A 49 -84.60 -75.99 61.50
C GLY A 49 -85.10 -75.59 60.11
N GLY A 50 -84.29 -75.88 59.08
CA GLY A 50 -84.62 -75.60 57.68
C GLY A 50 -83.50 -74.92 56.90
N ASP A 51 -83.47 -75.18 55.59
CA ASP A 51 -82.56 -74.53 54.66
C ASP A 51 -82.98 -73.06 54.45
N PRO A 52 -82.12 -72.07 54.73
CA PRO A 52 -82.48 -70.65 54.60
C PRO A 52 -82.88 -70.25 53.17
N ALA A 53 -82.39 -70.94 52.14
CA ALA A 53 -82.70 -70.62 50.75
C ALA A 53 -84.16 -70.98 50.38
N THR A 54 -84.68 -72.08 50.91
CA THR A 54 -86.06 -72.52 50.64
C THR A 54 -87.06 -71.69 51.44
N LEU A 55 -86.76 -71.41 52.72
CA LEU A 55 -87.57 -70.51 53.56
C LEU A 55 -87.68 -69.11 52.97
N GLY A 56 -86.59 -68.55 52.42
CA GLY A 56 -86.60 -67.23 51.79
C GLY A 56 -87.44 -67.16 50.51
N ARG A 57 -87.53 -68.25 49.73
CA ARG A 57 -88.36 -68.30 48.51
C ARG A 57 -89.84 -68.35 48.86
N GLU A 58 -90.23 -69.17 49.83
CA GLU A 58 -91.62 -69.28 50.28
C GLU A 58 -92.12 -67.98 50.95
N ILE A 59 -91.28 -67.32 51.76
CA ILE A 59 -91.62 -66.02 52.35
C ILE A 59 -91.91 -64.98 51.28
N LYS A 60 -91.08 -64.89 50.22
CA LYS A 60 -91.31 -63.93 49.11
C LYS A 60 -92.57 -64.22 48.33
N GLN A 61 -92.88 -65.50 48.12
CA GLN A 61 -94.10 -65.89 47.43
C GLN A 61 -95.33 -65.47 48.24
N ILE A 62 -95.34 -65.76 49.55
CA ILE A 62 -96.41 -65.35 50.47
C ILE A 62 -96.49 -63.82 50.60
N GLU A 63 -95.37 -63.09 50.62
CA GLU A 63 -95.33 -61.61 50.61
C GLU A 63 -96.09 -61.04 49.43
N SER A 64 -95.80 -61.54 48.21
CA SER A 64 -96.44 -61.04 46.99
C SER A 64 -97.94 -61.30 46.96
N GLU A 65 -98.39 -62.45 47.45
CA GLU A 65 -99.82 -62.80 47.47
C GLU A 65 -100.60 -61.90 48.46
N ILE A 66 -100.05 -61.65 49.65
CA ILE A 66 -100.73 -60.87 50.69
C ILE A 66 -100.69 -59.36 50.36
N VAL A 67 -99.59 -58.86 49.80
CA VAL A 67 -99.47 -57.44 49.42
C VAL A 67 -100.35 -57.11 48.20
N VAL A 68 -100.45 -58.02 47.22
CA VAL A 68 -101.36 -57.84 46.07
C VAL A 68 -102.82 -57.89 46.52
N ALA A 69 -103.19 -58.80 47.43
CA ALA A 69 -104.53 -58.83 48.00
C ALA A 69 -104.86 -57.57 48.84
N GLY A 70 -103.87 -57.01 49.56
CA GLY A 70 -104.03 -55.79 50.34
C GLY A 70 -104.13 -54.49 49.53
N LEU A 71 -103.55 -54.45 48.32
CA LEU A 71 -103.64 -53.30 47.41
C LEU A 71 -105.00 -53.19 46.70
N SER A 72 -105.71 -54.32 46.49
CA SER A 72 -107.04 -54.32 45.89
C SER A 72 -108.15 -53.78 46.79
N ASP A 73 -107.94 -53.72 48.11
CA ASP A 73 -108.94 -53.23 49.09
C ASP A 73 -108.87 -51.71 49.35
N ILE A 74 -107.91 -51.00 48.75
CA ILE A 74 -107.85 -49.53 48.86
C ILE A 74 -108.81 -48.92 47.84
N ALA A 75 -110.05 -48.66 48.27
CA ALA A 75 -111.06 -47.96 47.50
C ALA A 75 -110.65 -46.50 47.24
N LEU A 76 -110.05 -46.23 46.08
CA LEU A 76 -109.88 -44.86 45.56
C LEU A 76 -111.28 -44.27 45.28
N PRO A 77 -111.64 -43.09 45.83
CA PRO A 77 -112.91 -42.45 45.52
C PRO A 77 -112.94 -42.06 44.04
N LYS A 78 -113.97 -42.51 43.31
CA LYS A 78 -114.18 -42.19 41.90
C LYS A 78 -114.35 -40.68 41.75
N LEU A 79 -113.32 -40.00 41.24
CA LEU A 79 -113.45 -38.61 40.81
C LEU A 79 -114.58 -38.52 39.76
N PRO A 80 -115.47 -37.51 39.85
CA PRO A 80 -116.44 -37.23 38.79
C PRO A 80 -115.73 -37.02 37.46
N VAL A 81 -116.27 -37.64 36.40
CA VAL A 81 -115.66 -37.70 35.07
C VAL A 81 -115.36 -36.29 34.53
N GLU A 82 -116.26 -35.33 34.76
CA GLU A 82 -116.09 -33.93 34.34
C GLU A 82 -114.88 -33.20 34.96
N ILE A 83 -114.51 -33.55 36.21
CA ILE A 83 -113.34 -32.97 36.88
C ILE A 83 -112.06 -33.64 36.37
N ALA A 84 -112.10 -34.95 36.14
CA ALA A 84 -110.99 -35.69 35.55
C ALA A 84 -110.67 -35.17 34.14
N ASP A 85 -111.68 -34.91 33.31
CA ASP A 85 -111.52 -34.36 31.96
C ASP A 85 -110.91 -32.95 31.98
N LYS A 86 -111.36 -32.08 32.90
CA LYS A 86 -110.80 -30.73 33.07
C LYS A 86 -109.35 -30.77 33.57
N MET A 87 -109.03 -31.65 34.53
CA MET A 87 -107.66 -31.82 35.02
C MET A 87 -106.75 -32.39 33.93
N GLN A 88 -107.24 -33.34 33.12
CA GLN A 88 -106.52 -33.85 31.95
C GLN A 88 -106.29 -32.73 30.93
N ALA A 89 -107.29 -31.91 30.63
CA ALA A 89 -107.14 -30.78 29.70
C ALA A 89 -106.12 -29.75 30.19
N VAL A 90 -106.15 -29.38 31.47
CA VAL A 90 -105.17 -28.46 32.08
C VAL A 90 -103.77 -29.08 32.09
N TRP A 91 -103.65 -30.38 32.40
CA TRP A 91 -102.37 -31.08 32.36
C TRP A 91 -101.81 -31.16 30.94
N HIS A 92 -102.63 -31.52 29.95
CA HIS A 92 -102.22 -31.54 28.55
C HIS A 92 -101.81 -30.15 28.05
N ALA A 93 -102.54 -29.09 28.43
CA ALA A 93 -102.17 -27.72 28.09
C ALA A 93 -100.85 -27.30 28.75
N ALA A 94 -100.63 -27.63 30.03
CA ALA A 94 -99.38 -27.34 30.73
C ALA A 94 -98.20 -28.11 30.14
N VAL A 95 -98.38 -29.40 29.82
CA VAL A 95 -97.36 -30.22 29.14
C VAL A 95 -97.06 -29.68 27.76
N ALA A 96 -98.07 -29.25 26.98
CA ALA A 96 -97.86 -28.64 25.67
C ALA A 96 -97.02 -27.36 25.76
N VAL A 97 -97.32 -26.45 26.69
CA VAL A 97 -96.54 -25.24 26.93
C VAL A 97 -95.10 -25.56 27.35
N GLN A 98 -94.89 -26.53 28.25
CA GLN A 98 -93.54 -26.97 28.63
C GLN A 98 -92.77 -27.57 27.46
N LEU A 99 -93.44 -28.35 26.61
CA LEU A 99 -92.82 -28.97 25.43
C LEU A 99 -92.43 -27.90 24.40
N ASP A 100 -93.29 -26.89 24.19
CA ASP A 100 -93.01 -25.73 23.34
C ASP A 100 -91.81 -24.94 23.86
N ASP A 101 -91.70 -24.71 25.16
CA ASP A 101 -90.56 -24.01 25.76
C ASP A 101 -89.26 -24.81 25.66
N VAL A 102 -89.30 -26.14 25.82
CA VAL A 102 -88.13 -27.00 25.56
C VAL A 102 -87.71 -26.95 24.09
N VAL A 103 -88.67 -26.93 23.16
CA VAL A 103 -88.37 -26.78 21.73
C VAL A 103 -87.73 -25.42 21.44
N LYS A 104 -88.28 -24.32 21.99
CA LYS A 104 -87.69 -22.96 21.86
C LYS A 104 -86.29 -22.88 22.46
N LEU A 105 -86.07 -23.43 23.65
CA LEU A 105 -84.74 -23.46 24.27
C LEU A 105 -83.76 -24.27 23.43
N LYS A 106 -84.21 -25.37 22.82
CA LYS A 106 -83.38 -26.19 21.93
C LYS A 106 -83.04 -25.46 20.63
N THR A 107 -83.97 -24.71 20.04
CA THR A 107 -83.67 -23.91 18.84
C THR A 107 -82.72 -22.76 19.19
N GLN A 108 -82.96 -22.03 20.27
CA GLN A 108 -82.07 -20.96 20.75
C GLN A 108 -80.66 -21.48 21.07
N ALA A 109 -80.56 -22.64 21.72
CA ALA A 109 -79.27 -23.27 21.99
C ALA A 109 -78.54 -23.64 20.69
N ARG A 110 -79.25 -24.22 19.72
CA ARG A 110 -78.67 -24.54 18.40
C ARG A 110 -78.18 -23.29 17.67
N GLU A 111 -79.01 -22.25 17.61
CA GLU A 111 -78.65 -20.96 17.00
C GLU A 111 -77.42 -20.35 17.69
N SER A 112 -77.32 -20.42 19.02
CA SER A 112 -76.15 -19.93 19.76
C SER A 112 -74.88 -20.73 19.48
N ILE A 113 -74.99 -22.06 19.33
CA ILE A 113 -73.87 -22.93 18.98
C ILE A 113 -73.41 -22.63 17.55
N GLU A 114 -74.33 -22.50 16.60
CA GLU A 114 -74.02 -22.17 15.21
C GLU A 114 -73.38 -20.79 15.11
N HIS A 115 -73.90 -19.79 15.82
CA HIS A 115 -73.32 -18.45 15.87
C HIS A 115 -71.91 -18.44 16.47
N THR A 116 -71.70 -19.15 17.59
CA THR A 116 -70.35 -19.25 18.20
C THR A 116 -69.39 -20.03 17.33
N ALA A 117 -69.82 -21.09 16.65
CA ALA A 117 -69.01 -21.82 15.69
C ALA A 117 -68.59 -20.95 14.50
N ALA A 118 -69.50 -20.15 13.95
CA ALA A 118 -69.18 -19.19 12.90
C ALA A 118 -68.19 -18.12 13.38
N ALA A 119 -68.40 -17.55 14.58
CA ALA A 119 -67.48 -16.58 15.16
C ALA A 119 -66.08 -17.16 15.42
N LEU A 120 -65.99 -18.41 15.86
CA LEU A 120 -64.71 -19.12 16.02
C LEU A 120 -64.02 -19.38 14.68
N ALA A 121 -64.78 -19.76 13.64
CA ALA A 121 -64.24 -19.94 12.30
C ALA A 121 -63.67 -18.61 11.75
N ASP A 122 -64.41 -17.52 11.88
CA ASP A 122 -63.96 -16.18 11.47
C ASP A 122 -62.72 -15.72 12.24
N ALA A 123 -62.70 -15.93 13.55
CA ALA A 123 -61.54 -15.60 14.39
C ALA A 123 -60.30 -16.42 14.00
N ASN A 124 -60.48 -17.70 13.67
CA ASN A 124 -59.39 -18.57 13.21
C ASN A 124 -58.84 -18.11 11.85
N LEU A 125 -59.71 -17.74 10.90
CA LEU A 125 -59.29 -17.21 9.61
C LEU A 125 -58.51 -15.89 9.77
N ARG A 126 -58.99 -14.96 10.61
CA ARG A 126 -58.26 -13.72 10.93
C ARG A 126 -56.91 -14.00 11.58
N ALA A 127 -56.84 -14.96 12.49
CA ALA A 127 -55.59 -15.35 13.13
C ALA A 127 -54.63 -16.05 12.16
N GLN A 128 -55.10 -16.72 11.13
CA GLN A 128 -54.26 -17.28 10.05
C GLN A 128 -53.71 -16.17 9.17
N ALA A 129 -54.58 -15.26 8.69
CA ALA A 129 -54.16 -14.11 7.89
C ALA A 129 -53.10 -13.25 8.60
N LEU A 130 -53.31 -12.92 9.88
CA LEU A 130 -52.32 -12.17 10.67
C LEU A 130 -51.00 -12.92 10.85
N ARG A 131 -51.00 -14.25 10.90
CA ARG A 131 -49.76 -15.04 10.98
C ARG A 131 -49.00 -15.00 9.66
N GLU A 132 -49.70 -15.06 8.54
CA GLU A 132 -49.13 -14.93 7.20
C GLU A 132 -48.52 -13.53 7.01
N GLU A 133 -49.28 -12.47 7.31
CA GLU A 133 -48.78 -11.09 7.28
C GLU A 133 -47.55 -10.88 8.18
N LEU A 134 -47.56 -11.43 9.40
CA LEU A 134 -46.39 -11.39 10.28
C LEU A 134 -45.19 -12.14 9.70
N SER A 135 -45.41 -13.25 9.00
CA SER A 135 -44.33 -14.00 8.35
C SER A 135 -43.76 -13.24 7.16
N ASP A 136 -44.61 -12.58 6.37
CA ASP A 136 -44.20 -11.74 5.24
C ASP A 136 -43.41 -10.53 5.73
N LEU A 137 -43.89 -9.82 6.76
CA LEU A 137 -43.18 -8.70 7.36
C LEU A 137 -41.81 -9.11 7.91
N ARG A 138 -41.72 -10.27 8.56
CA ARG A 138 -40.43 -10.81 9.02
C ARG A 138 -39.48 -11.11 7.86
N SER A 139 -40.00 -11.64 6.74
CA SER A 139 -39.20 -11.89 5.54
C SER A 139 -38.67 -10.59 4.93
N VAL A 140 -39.49 -9.55 4.87
CA VAL A 140 -39.11 -8.23 4.35
C VAL A 140 -38.06 -7.57 5.26
N VAL A 141 -38.23 -7.65 6.58
CA VAL A 141 -37.23 -7.13 7.54
C VAL A 141 -35.91 -7.88 7.38
N ALA A 142 -35.92 -9.21 7.28
CA ALA A 142 -34.71 -9.99 7.06
C ALA A 142 -34.00 -9.63 5.74
N ALA A 143 -34.75 -9.39 4.66
CA ALA A 143 -34.19 -8.94 3.39
C ALA A 143 -33.55 -7.55 3.50
N ARG A 144 -34.22 -6.61 4.18
CA ARG A 144 -33.69 -5.27 4.44
C ARG A 144 -32.44 -5.30 5.31
N ASP A 145 -32.40 -6.15 6.33
CA ASP A 145 -31.22 -6.33 7.18
C ASP A 145 -30.03 -6.88 6.39
N ALA A 146 -30.26 -7.82 5.45
CA ALA A 146 -29.23 -8.34 4.55
C ALA A 146 -28.71 -7.25 3.59
N GLU A 147 -29.60 -6.46 2.98
CA GLU A 147 -29.22 -5.34 2.12
C GLU A 147 -28.41 -4.28 2.90
N LEU A 148 -28.81 -3.98 4.14
CA LEU A 148 -28.12 -3.03 5.01
C LEU A 148 -26.73 -3.57 5.40
N ALA A 149 -26.62 -4.84 5.74
CA ALA A 149 -25.34 -5.49 6.00
C ALA A 149 -24.40 -5.40 4.78
N GLN A 150 -24.92 -5.68 3.57
CA GLN A 150 -24.16 -5.55 2.33
C GLN A 150 -23.70 -4.11 2.09
N ALA A 151 -24.60 -3.13 2.22
CA ALA A 151 -24.26 -1.71 2.05
C ALA A 151 -23.17 -1.26 3.05
N ARG A 152 -23.20 -1.76 4.29
CA ARG A 152 -22.14 -1.50 5.29
C ARG A 152 -20.81 -2.11 4.89
N THR A 153 -20.80 -3.34 4.36
CA THR A 153 -19.57 -3.96 3.86
C THR A 153 -18.99 -3.21 2.66
N ASP A 154 -19.85 -2.76 1.75
CA ASP A 154 -19.43 -1.98 0.58
C ASP A 154 -18.86 -0.61 1.01
N MET A 155 -19.51 0.07 1.95
CA MET A 155 -19.01 1.34 2.50
C MET A 155 -17.66 1.17 3.20
N ALA A 156 -17.48 0.09 3.97
CA ALA A 156 -16.19 -0.22 4.60
C ALA A 156 -15.10 -0.47 3.53
N ALA A 157 -15.41 -1.24 2.48
CA ALA A 157 -14.49 -1.48 1.37
C ALA A 157 -14.11 -0.17 0.65
N MET A 158 -15.08 0.70 0.33
CA MET A 158 -14.80 2.00 -0.30
C MET A 158 -13.97 2.91 0.61
N THR A 159 -14.20 2.89 1.92
CA THR A 159 -13.40 3.65 2.88
C THR A 159 -11.94 3.17 2.90
N THR A 160 -11.72 1.85 2.87
CA THR A 160 -10.35 1.30 2.79
C THR A 160 -9.66 1.69 1.48
N GLN A 161 -10.37 1.64 0.34
CA GLN A 161 -9.84 2.07 -0.96
C GLN A 161 -9.52 3.57 -0.97
N LEU A 162 -10.37 4.40 -0.37
CA LEU A 162 -10.11 5.84 -0.27
C LEU A 162 -8.86 6.10 0.57
N SER A 163 -8.70 5.41 1.70
CA SER A 163 -7.51 5.55 2.55
C SER A 163 -6.22 5.11 1.84
N SER A 164 -6.27 4.05 1.03
CA SER A 164 -5.10 3.59 0.26
C SER A 164 -4.76 4.56 -0.87
N LEU A 165 -5.76 5.10 -1.57
CA LEU A 165 -5.56 6.13 -2.60
C LEU A 165 -5.00 7.43 -2.01
N GLN A 166 -5.44 7.82 -0.81
CA GLN A 166 -4.89 8.98 -0.10
C GLN A 166 -3.41 8.76 0.28
N ALA A 167 -3.05 7.56 0.75
CA ALA A 167 -1.66 7.22 1.04
C ALA A 167 -0.79 7.28 -0.22
N LEU A 168 -1.23 6.64 -1.32
CA LEU A 168 -0.54 6.69 -2.61
C LEU A 168 -0.40 8.12 -3.14
N HIS A 169 -1.43 8.96 -2.95
CA HIS A 169 -1.35 10.36 -3.36
C HIS A 169 -0.32 11.14 -2.53
N ALA A 170 -0.29 10.95 -1.21
CA ALA A 170 0.69 11.58 -0.33
C ALA A 170 2.13 11.13 -0.69
N GLU A 171 2.34 9.84 -0.96
CA GLU A 171 3.62 9.30 -1.43
C GLU A 171 4.05 9.93 -2.76
N ALA A 172 3.15 10.03 -3.73
CA ALA A 172 3.43 10.65 -5.03
C ALA A 172 3.79 12.15 -4.89
N LEU A 173 3.11 12.89 -4.00
CA LEU A 173 3.45 14.28 -3.70
C LEU A 173 4.82 14.41 -3.05
N ALA A 174 5.17 13.52 -2.12
CA ALA A 174 6.48 13.50 -1.49
C ALA A 174 7.60 13.18 -2.51
N GLN A 175 7.38 12.21 -3.40
CA GLN A 175 8.32 11.90 -4.48
C GLN A 175 8.50 13.11 -5.41
N LEU A 176 7.40 13.77 -5.80
CA LEU A 176 7.45 14.96 -6.63
C LEU A 176 8.21 16.12 -5.96
N GLN A 177 7.99 16.36 -4.67
CA GLN A 177 8.75 17.35 -3.90
C GLN A 177 10.25 17.01 -3.86
N SER A 178 10.61 15.77 -3.53
CA SER A 178 12.01 15.35 -3.51
C SER A 178 12.69 15.48 -4.88
N SER A 179 11.97 15.19 -5.97
CA SER A 179 12.48 15.35 -7.34
C SER A 179 12.73 16.81 -7.70
N ARG A 180 11.87 17.73 -7.25
CA ARG A 180 12.02 19.17 -7.45
C ARG A 180 13.22 19.72 -6.67
N GLU A 181 13.35 19.30 -5.41
CA GLU A 181 14.51 19.68 -4.59
C GLU A 181 15.82 19.19 -5.21
N HIS A 182 15.84 17.94 -5.71
CA HIS A 182 16.99 17.40 -6.41
C HIS A 182 17.32 18.18 -7.69
N GLN A 183 16.30 18.54 -8.49
CA GLN A 183 16.50 19.37 -9.69
C GLN A 183 17.07 20.75 -9.34
N LEU A 184 16.51 21.43 -8.33
CA LEU A 184 17.02 22.73 -7.88
C LEU A 184 18.47 22.64 -7.39
N ALA A 185 18.83 21.60 -6.64
CA ALA A 185 20.20 21.38 -6.20
C ALA A 185 21.15 21.14 -7.38
N LEU A 186 20.73 20.37 -8.39
CA LEU A 186 21.52 20.16 -9.61
C LEU A 186 21.68 21.45 -10.42
N GLU A 187 20.64 22.26 -10.53
CA GLU A 187 20.69 23.56 -11.21
C GLU A 187 21.64 24.53 -10.51
N GLN A 188 21.54 24.64 -9.18
CA GLN A 188 22.47 25.44 -8.38
C GLN A 188 23.91 24.96 -8.55
N GLY A 189 24.16 23.66 -8.44
CA GLY A 189 25.50 23.09 -8.64
C GLY A 189 26.05 23.33 -10.05
N ARG A 190 25.20 23.30 -11.09
CA ARG A 190 25.61 23.67 -12.46
C ARG A 190 25.96 25.14 -12.58
N LEU A 191 25.16 26.03 -12.00
CA LEU A 191 25.43 27.47 -12.02
C LEU A 191 26.76 27.79 -11.32
N GLU A 192 27.02 27.17 -10.17
CA GLU A 192 28.29 27.29 -9.44
C GLU A 192 29.48 26.79 -10.26
N GLN A 193 29.35 25.64 -10.93
CA GLN A 193 30.40 25.11 -11.80
C GLN A 193 30.70 26.03 -12.98
N VAL A 194 29.66 26.62 -13.59
CA VAL A 194 29.82 27.57 -14.69
C VAL A 194 30.50 28.85 -14.20
N ALA A 195 30.07 29.39 -13.04
CA ALA A 195 30.70 30.57 -12.45
C ALA A 195 32.18 30.32 -12.12
N ALA A 196 32.51 29.18 -11.49
CA ALA A 196 33.90 28.81 -11.21
C ALA A 196 34.75 28.62 -12.48
N ALA A 197 34.17 28.09 -13.55
CA ALA A 197 34.85 27.97 -14.84
C ALA A 197 35.11 29.35 -15.49
N GLN A 198 34.14 30.26 -15.41
CA GLN A 198 34.29 31.64 -15.88
C GLN A 198 35.39 32.38 -15.13
N GLU A 199 35.40 32.31 -13.78
CA GLU A 199 36.44 32.93 -12.96
C GLU A 199 37.85 32.40 -13.30
N ARG A 200 37.98 31.08 -13.51
CA ARG A 200 39.26 30.47 -13.94
C ARG A 200 39.69 30.95 -15.32
N TYR A 201 38.76 31.03 -16.28
CA TYR A 201 39.05 31.53 -17.62
C TYR A 201 39.46 33.00 -17.60
N GLU A 202 38.75 33.83 -16.84
CA GLU A 202 39.11 35.23 -16.63
C GLU A 202 40.49 35.38 -15.98
N GLY A 203 40.80 34.56 -14.97
CA GLY A 203 42.13 34.52 -14.34
C GLY A 203 43.24 34.18 -15.34
N LEU A 204 43.07 33.10 -16.10
CA LEU A 204 44.04 32.66 -17.12
C LEU A 204 44.20 33.69 -18.25
N SER A 205 43.10 34.32 -18.69
CA SER A 205 43.16 35.36 -19.72
C SER A 205 43.93 36.59 -19.24
N LYS A 206 43.73 37.03 -17.99
CA LYS A 206 44.49 38.13 -17.37
C LYS A 206 45.98 37.76 -17.27
N GLN A 207 46.31 36.55 -16.84
CA GLN A 207 47.69 36.06 -16.78
C GLN A 207 48.35 36.06 -18.16
N LEU A 208 47.67 35.53 -19.18
CA LEU A 208 48.18 35.52 -20.56
C LEU A 208 48.41 36.94 -21.10
N MET A 209 47.53 37.89 -20.80
CA MET A 209 47.73 39.30 -21.18
C MET A 209 48.93 39.93 -20.46
N GLN A 210 49.16 39.61 -19.19
CA GLN A 210 50.32 40.07 -18.43
C GLN A 210 51.63 39.46 -18.96
N GLU A 211 51.64 38.15 -19.21
CA GLU A 211 52.80 37.43 -19.75
C GLU A 211 53.15 37.94 -21.15
N THR A 212 52.17 38.14 -22.02
CA THR A 212 52.41 38.69 -23.37
C THR A 212 52.89 40.13 -23.32
N ALA A 213 52.40 40.96 -22.37
CA ALA A 213 52.92 42.30 -22.15
C ALA A 213 54.38 42.28 -21.66
N TYR A 214 54.70 41.39 -20.70
CA TYR A 214 56.06 41.20 -20.20
C TYR A 214 57.01 40.73 -21.30
N GLN A 215 56.60 39.74 -22.11
CA GLN A 215 57.38 39.25 -23.25
C GLN A 215 57.64 40.36 -24.28
N ARG A 216 56.64 41.20 -24.60
CA ARG A 216 56.84 42.36 -25.49
C ARG A 216 57.85 43.35 -24.93
N GLN A 217 57.78 43.67 -23.64
CA GLN A 217 58.73 44.57 -22.98
C GLN A 217 60.16 43.98 -22.98
N ALA A 218 60.30 42.69 -22.66
CA ALA A 218 61.59 42.00 -22.70
C ALA A 218 62.20 42.03 -24.12
N LEU A 219 61.40 41.71 -25.14
CA LEU A 219 61.84 41.78 -26.54
C LEU A 219 62.22 43.21 -26.96
N GLN A 220 61.47 44.22 -26.55
CA GLN A 220 61.82 45.63 -26.83
C GLN A 220 63.15 46.01 -26.17
N GLN A 221 63.39 45.60 -24.92
CA GLN A 221 64.66 45.86 -24.23
C GLN A 221 65.83 45.15 -24.92
N GLU A 222 65.64 43.90 -25.37
CA GLU A 222 66.66 43.17 -26.14
C GLU A 222 66.94 43.84 -27.49
N GLN A 223 65.91 44.29 -28.21
CA GLN A 223 66.07 45.06 -29.46
C GLN A 223 66.85 46.36 -29.23
N LEU A 224 66.55 47.10 -28.17
CA LEU A 224 67.29 48.30 -27.79
C LEU A 224 68.75 47.98 -27.43
N ARG A 225 69.00 46.88 -26.70
CA ARG A 225 70.34 46.41 -26.38
C ARG A 225 71.13 46.05 -27.64
N VAL A 226 70.59 45.19 -28.50
CA VAL A 226 71.26 44.75 -29.74
C VAL A 226 71.46 45.92 -30.68
N SER A 227 70.47 46.81 -30.85
CA SER A 227 70.63 48.01 -31.69
C SER A 227 71.70 48.97 -31.15
N SER A 228 71.85 49.10 -29.84
CA SER A 228 72.95 49.88 -29.25
C SER A 228 74.32 49.23 -29.48
N GLN A 229 74.41 47.90 -29.40
CA GLN A 229 75.64 47.15 -29.70
C GLN A 229 76.00 47.24 -31.19
N LEU A 230 75.01 47.17 -32.09
CA LEU A 230 75.21 47.38 -33.53
C LEU A 230 75.73 48.78 -33.82
N LYS A 231 75.09 49.83 -33.28
CA LYS A 231 75.57 51.21 -33.42
C LYS A 231 76.99 51.41 -32.89
N PHE A 232 77.35 50.74 -31.79
CA PHE A 232 78.72 50.77 -31.27
C PHE A 232 79.71 50.05 -32.19
N ALA A 233 79.34 48.89 -32.71
CA ALA A 233 80.16 48.13 -33.66
C ALA A 233 80.34 48.91 -34.98
N GLU A 234 79.29 49.51 -35.52
CA GLU A 234 79.32 50.39 -36.70
C GLU A 234 80.27 51.56 -36.51
N ARG A 235 80.20 52.26 -35.36
CA ARG A 235 81.15 53.34 -35.03
C ARG A 235 82.58 52.84 -34.95
N ARG A 236 82.82 51.68 -34.34
CA ARG A 236 84.15 51.08 -34.25
C ARG A 236 84.70 50.70 -35.62
N ILE A 237 83.86 50.14 -36.50
CA ILE A 237 84.22 49.85 -37.89
C ILE A 237 84.60 51.14 -38.61
N GLY A 238 83.78 52.20 -38.52
CA GLY A 238 84.10 53.50 -39.13
C GLY A 238 85.43 54.10 -38.65
N VAL A 239 85.75 54.02 -37.35
CA VAL A 239 87.05 54.45 -36.83
C VAL A 239 88.21 53.61 -37.38
N LEU A 240 88.01 52.29 -37.52
CA LEU A 240 89.01 51.41 -38.11
C LEU A 240 89.19 51.70 -39.60
N GLU A 241 88.12 51.92 -40.35
CA GLU A 241 88.15 52.32 -41.76
C GLU A 241 88.90 53.65 -41.94
N GLU A 242 88.59 54.68 -41.14
CA GLU A 242 89.34 55.95 -41.14
C GLU A 242 90.83 55.75 -40.82
N SER A 243 91.15 54.86 -39.88
CA SER A 243 92.56 54.56 -39.54
C SER A 243 93.28 53.85 -40.70
N VAL A 244 92.60 52.93 -41.39
CA VAL A 244 93.12 52.28 -42.59
C VAL A 244 93.36 53.33 -43.68
N GLU A 245 92.38 54.19 -43.97
CA GLU A 245 92.52 55.28 -44.94
C GLU A 245 93.70 56.21 -44.62
N ARG A 246 93.88 56.58 -43.34
CA ARG A 246 95.04 57.37 -42.88
C ARG A 246 96.36 56.63 -43.12
N THR A 247 96.46 55.36 -42.73
CA THR A 247 97.68 54.57 -42.97
C THR A 247 97.95 54.35 -44.47
N GLU A 248 96.92 54.19 -45.30
CA GLU A 248 97.06 54.11 -46.75
C GLU A 248 97.53 55.44 -47.35
N ALA A 249 97.02 56.57 -46.86
CA ALA A 249 97.47 57.90 -47.25
C ALA A 249 98.92 58.16 -46.82
N GLU A 250 99.29 57.78 -45.59
CA GLU A 250 100.66 57.82 -45.09
C GLU A 250 101.59 56.96 -45.94
N LEU A 251 101.21 55.72 -46.26
CA LEU A 251 101.98 54.83 -47.16
C LEU A 251 102.13 55.43 -48.57
N LYS A 252 101.09 56.08 -49.11
CA LYS A 252 101.18 56.80 -50.39
C LYS A 252 102.15 57.98 -50.31
N ASN A 253 102.14 58.74 -49.20
CA ASN A 253 103.06 59.84 -48.95
C ASN A 253 104.50 59.37 -48.72
N GLU A 254 104.71 58.25 -48.03
CA GLU A 254 106.03 57.63 -47.88
C GLU A 254 106.54 57.10 -49.20
N ARG A 255 105.69 56.47 -50.02
CA ARG A 255 106.06 56.05 -51.38
C ARG A 255 106.41 57.24 -52.26
N SER A 256 105.67 58.34 -52.19
CA SER A 256 106.00 59.55 -52.96
C SER A 256 107.30 60.19 -52.47
N ARG A 257 107.54 60.27 -51.15
CA ARG A 257 108.82 60.71 -50.55
C ARG A 257 109.98 59.78 -50.91
N ALA A 258 109.77 58.47 -50.92
CA ALA A 258 110.77 57.51 -51.35
C ALA A 258 111.05 57.65 -52.86
N GLN A 259 110.02 57.89 -53.68
CA GLN A 259 110.19 58.19 -55.10
C GLN A 259 110.93 59.51 -55.33
N THR A 260 110.65 60.56 -54.57
CA THR A 260 111.41 61.82 -54.65
C THR A 260 112.84 61.61 -54.17
N ALA A 261 113.07 60.90 -53.06
CA ALA A 261 114.41 60.60 -52.57
C ALA A 261 115.21 59.69 -53.53
N VAL A 262 114.57 58.73 -54.19
CA VAL A 262 115.18 57.93 -55.27
C VAL A 262 115.44 58.81 -56.50
N GLY A 263 114.53 59.71 -56.84
CA GLY A 263 114.72 60.72 -57.90
C GLY A 263 115.89 61.65 -57.61
N GLU A 264 115.99 62.16 -56.38
CA GLU A 264 117.09 62.98 -55.86
C GLU A 264 118.39 62.19 -55.82
N ALA A 265 118.39 60.95 -55.32
CA ALA A 265 119.57 60.09 -55.32
C ALA A 265 120.04 59.77 -56.74
N ASN A 266 119.12 59.57 -57.69
CA ASN A 266 119.45 59.42 -59.10
C ASN A 266 119.95 60.74 -59.70
N ALA A 267 119.39 61.89 -59.34
CA ALA A 267 119.90 63.20 -59.71
C ALA A 267 121.32 63.41 -59.15
N PHE A 268 121.57 63.08 -57.89
CA PHE A 268 122.91 63.06 -57.29
C PHE A 268 123.83 62.07 -57.98
N LYS A 269 123.37 60.89 -58.40
CA LYS A 269 124.18 59.97 -59.23
C LYS A 269 124.53 60.57 -60.58
N VAL A 270 123.59 61.25 -61.25
CA VAL A 270 123.82 61.93 -62.52
C VAL A 270 124.79 63.11 -62.33
N VAL A 271 124.63 63.92 -61.29
CA VAL A 271 125.53 65.03 -60.95
C VAL A 271 126.91 64.51 -60.52
N ASN A 272 126.99 63.40 -59.79
CA ASN A 272 128.27 62.79 -59.42
C ASN A 272 128.94 62.14 -60.64
N ALA A 273 128.16 61.56 -61.57
CA ALA A 273 128.65 61.12 -62.86
C ALA A 273 129.13 62.31 -63.72
N SER A 274 128.45 63.46 -63.68
CA SER A 274 128.89 64.66 -64.38
C SER A 274 130.11 65.31 -63.71
N MET A 275 130.21 65.31 -62.38
CA MET A 275 131.40 65.75 -61.65
C MET A 275 132.59 64.82 -61.91
N ARG A 276 132.36 63.50 -62.01
CA ARG A 276 133.39 62.54 -62.45
C ARG A 276 133.81 62.79 -63.89
N ALA A 277 132.86 63.06 -64.79
CA ALA A 277 133.18 63.44 -66.16
C ALA A 277 133.99 64.76 -66.23
N GLN A 278 133.66 65.75 -65.39
CA GLN A 278 134.41 67.01 -65.26
C GLN A 278 135.80 66.81 -64.63
N LEU A 279 135.94 65.91 -63.65
CA LEU A 279 137.25 65.52 -63.10
C LEU A 279 138.08 64.76 -64.14
N ASP A 280 137.49 63.84 -64.90
CA ASP A 280 138.16 63.15 -66.00
C ASP A 280 138.59 64.14 -67.09
N GLU A 281 137.81 65.19 -67.35
CA GLU A 281 138.12 66.26 -68.30
C GLU A 281 139.23 67.21 -67.78
N LEU A 282 139.27 67.52 -66.49
CA LEU A 282 140.38 68.28 -65.85
C LEU A 282 141.68 67.47 -65.77
N VAL A 283 141.60 66.16 -65.51
CA VAL A 283 142.75 65.26 -65.60
C VAL A 283 143.24 65.15 -67.05
N ARG A 284 142.34 65.22 -68.04
CA ARG A 284 142.70 65.30 -69.46
C ARG A 284 143.33 66.64 -69.87
N ALA A 285 142.97 67.74 -69.22
CA ALA A 285 143.48 69.08 -69.51
C ALA A 285 144.83 69.40 -68.83
N ALA A 286 145.22 68.67 -67.78
CA ALA A 286 146.43 68.96 -67.01
C ALA A 286 147.70 68.27 -67.51
N MET A 287 147.64 67.29 -68.42
CA MET A 287 148.86 66.64 -68.95
C MET A 287 148.78 66.25 -70.43
N VAL A 288 149.65 66.90 -71.21
CA VAL A 288 150.04 66.53 -72.58
C VAL A 288 151.42 65.88 -72.51
N GLN A 289 151.53 64.59 -72.87
CA GLN A 289 152.53 64.01 -73.80
C GLN A 289 152.40 62.46 -73.90
N PRO A 290 152.88 61.84 -75.00
CA PRO A 290 152.20 60.74 -75.70
C PRO A 290 153.06 59.43 -75.75
N PRO A 291 152.84 58.46 -76.66
CA PRO A 291 151.89 57.37 -76.49
C PRO A 291 152.50 55.96 -76.63
N GLY A 292 151.72 54.94 -76.28
CA GLY A 292 151.76 53.62 -76.91
C GLY A 292 152.36 52.48 -76.09
N ALA A 293 151.60 51.94 -75.14
CA ALA A 293 151.97 50.73 -74.40
C ALA A 293 151.06 49.54 -74.74
N LYS A 294 151.72 48.40 -74.92
CA LYS A 294 151.23 47.10 -75.38
C LYS A 294 150.54 46.31 -74.26
N GLN A 295 149.55 45.52 -74.70
CA GLN A 295 149.14 44.18 -74.25
C GLN A 295 149.81 43.57 -73.00
N ALA A 296 148.98 43.15 -72.03
CA ALA A 296 148.95 41.78 -71.47
C ALA A 296 147.82 41.64 -70.42
N ALA A 297 147.10 40.52 -70.46
CA ALA A 297 146.11 40.06 -69.47
C ALA A 297 146.77 39.58 -68.16
N PRO A 298 146.06 39.56 -67.01
CA PRO A 298 145.50 38.33 -66.40
C PRO A 298 144.11 38.57 -65.75
N ALA A 299 143.18 37.61 -65.58
CA ALA A 299 143.13 36.38 -64.78
C ALA A 299 143.00 36.56 -63.24
N SER A 300 141.83 36.15 -62.73
CA SER A 300 141.56 35.52 -61.40
C SER A 300 141.68 36.44 -60.16
N ALA A 301 141.02 36.24 -59.01
CA ALA A 301 140.20 35.16 -58.45
C ALA A 301 139.47 35.72 -57.20
N ALA A 302 138.39 35.03 -56.80
CA ALA A 302 138.03 34.70 -55.40
C ALA A 302 137.72 35.90 -54.46
N GLU A 303 136.91 35.85 -53.41
CA GLU A 303 136.39 34.87 -52.46
C GLU A 303 135.53 35.74 -51.48
N ALA A 304 134.63 35.32 -50.60
CA ALA A 304 134.23 34.05 -50.06
C ALA A 304 132.90 34.26 -49.30
N ALA A 305 132.19 33.15 -49.08
CA ALA A 305 131.59 32.76 -47.80
C ALA A 305 130.45 33.61 -47.19
N ALA A 306 129.41 33.05 -46.58
CA ALA A 306 129.00 31.68 -46.32
C ALA A 306 127.52 31.70 -45.93
N GLY A 307 126.78 30.69 -46.42
CA GLY A 307 125.83 29.86 -45.67
C GLY A 307 124.69 30.50 -44.86
N ALA A 308 123.63 29.80 -44.50
CA ALA A 308 123.14 28.49 -44.86
C ALA A 308 121.73 28.38 -44.27
N LYS A 309 120.85 27.67 -44.98
CA LYS A 309 119.83 26.76 -44.43
C LYS A 309 118.65 27.31 -43.60
N LYS A 310 117.48 27.07 -44.20
CA LYS A 310 116.34 26.25 -43.70
C LYS A 310 115.32 26.85 -42.71
N ALA A 311 114.07 26.58 -43.13
CA ALA A 311 112.95 26.02 -42.38
C ALA A 311 111.90 26.98 -41.77
N ALA A 312 110.65 26.66 -42.14
CA ALA A 312 109.37 27.11 -41.57
C ALA A 312 109.22 26.77 -40.07
N PRO A 313 108.25 27.33 -39.34
CA PRO A 313 106.84 26.87 -39.33
C PRO A 313 105.82 28.04 -39.30
N ARG A 314 104.52 27.93 -39.65
CA ARG A 314 103.36 27.16 -39.15
C ARG A 314 102.81 27.62 -37.77
N ARG A 315 101.50 27.95 -37.77
CA ARG A 315 100.42 27.70 -36.76
C ARG A 315 100.02 28.74 -35.70
N LYS A 316 98.70 29.04 -35.75
CA LYS A 316 97.61 28.92 -34.73
C LYS A 316 97.28 30.09 -33.75
N LYS A 317 96.02 30.55 -33.91
CA LYS A 317 94.82 30.49 -33.01
C LYS A 317 94.84 31.13 -31.59
N ARG A 318 93.64 31.65 -31.27
CA ARG A 318 92.96 31.95 -29.99
C ARG A 318 92.94 33.44 -29.63
N GLU A 319 91.84 34.00 -29.12
CA GLU A 319 90.71 33.40 -28.37
C GLU A 319 89.34 33.57 -29.02
#